data_AF-A0AAU5LDG6-F1
#
_entry.id   AF-A0AAU5LDG6-F1
#
_cell.length_a   1.000
_cell.length_b   1.000
_cell.length_c   1.000
_cell.angle_alpha   90.00
_cell.angle_beta   90.00
_cell.angle_gamma   90.00
#
_symmetry.space_group_name_H-M   'P 1'
#
loop_
_entity.id
_entity.type
_entity.pdbx_description
1 polymer ?
#
loop_
_entity_poly.entity_id
_entity_poly.type
_entity_poly.pdbx_seq_one_letter_code
_entity_poly.pdbx_strand_id
1 'polypeptide(L)'
;MSEPLDPEMFDPLCPSDLSPLRFGDKWAGMVIRCLEAGPRRFSELRVPLRGITAKVLTQSLRSLERDGLVRRTAFAGPPRRVEYELTALGRSLLGPINVACEWAMDHWDELIDAREAGLKAG
;
A
#
# COMPACT_ATOMS: atom_id res chain seq x y z
N MET A 1 -19.70 -19.39 -24.15
CA MET A 1 -19.77 -17.92 -24.28
C MET A 1 -19.63 -17.37 -22.87
N SER A 2 -18.61 -16.55 -22.60
CA SER A 2 -18.45 -15.92 -21.29
C SER A 2 -19.50 -14.81 -21.13
N GLU A 3 -20.03 -14.67 -19.92
CA GLU A 3 -20.91 -13.56 -19.56
C GLU A 3 -20.18 -12.22 -19.75
N PRO A 4 -20.83 -11.17 -20.28
CA PRO A 4 -20.21 -9.86 -20.41
C PRO A 4 -19.90 -9.27 -19.03
N LEU A 5 -18.72 -8.65 -18.90
CA LEU A 5 -18.32 -7.96 -17.68
C LEU A 5 -19.24 -6.76 -17.44
N ASP A 6 -19.64 -6.57 -16.19
CA ASP A 6 -20.46 -5.42 -15.78
C ASP A 6 -19.70 -4.10 -16.01
N PRO A 7 -20.21 -3.17 -16.83
CA PRO A 7 -19.56 -1.88 -17.08
C PRO A 7 -19.48 -0.99 -15.83
N GLU A 8 -20.26 -1.24 -14.78
CA GLU A 8 -20.27 -0.47 -13.53
C GLU A 8 -19.33 -1.03 -12.46
N MET A 9 -18.67 -2.17 -12.72
CA MET A 9 -17.81 -2.89 -11.75
C MET A 9 -16.68 -2.05 -11.13
N PHE A 10 -16.26 -0.97 -11.79
CA PHE A 10 -15.21 -0.06 -11.30
C PHE A 10 -15.57 1.43 -11.41
N ASP A 11 -16.86 1.77 -11.54
CA ASP A 11 -17.29 3.15 -11.68
C ASP A 11 -16.89 3.98 -10.43
N PRO A 12 -16.14 5.09 -10.58
CA PRO A 12 -15.72 5.95 -9.47
C PRO A 12 -16.87 6.65 -8.71
N LEU A 13 -18.10 6.63 -9.25
CA LEU A 13 -19.32 7.20 -8.66
C LEU A 13 -20.31 6.14 -8.17
N CYS A 14 -20.07 4.84 -8.43
CA CYS A 14 -20.95 3.76 -7.98
C CYS A 14 -20.75 3.48 -6.48
N PRO A 15 -21.82 3.22 -5.69
CA PRO A 15 -21.72 2.92 -4.25
C PRO A 15 -21.01 1.61 -3.91
N SER A 16 -20.38 0.93 -4.88
CA SER A 16 -19.39 -0.11 -4.64
C SER A 16 -18.09 0.50 -4.11
N ASP A 17 -18.21 1.29 -3.04
CA ASP A 17 -17.14 1.64 -2.08
C ASP A 17 -16.51 0.38 -1.44
N LEU A 18 -17.03 -0.81 -1.79
CA LEU A 18 -16.43 -2.13 -1.60
C LEU A 18 -15.46 -2.52 -2.73
N SER A 19 -14.76 -1.58 -3.37
CA SER A 19 -13.42 -1.88 -3.87
C SER A 19 -12.47 -1.72 -2.69
N PRO A 20 -12.30 -2.75 -1.83
CA PRO A 20 -11.84 -2.55 -0.46
C PRO A 20 -10.34 -2.20 -0.41
N LEU A 21 -9.63 -2.42 -1.52
CA LEU A 21 -8.22 -2.14 -1.68
C LEU A 21 -7.93 -1.70 -3.13
N ARG A 22 -7.84 -0.38 -3.34
CA ARG A 22 -7.13 0.12 -4.53
C ARG A 22 -5.63 -0.05 -4.29
N PHE A 23 -5.05 -1.15 -4.76
CA PHE A 23 -3.59 -1.29 -4.92
C PHE A 23 -3.02 -0.41 -6.06
N GLY A 24 -3.64 0.75 -6.33
CA GLY A 24 -3.18 1.70 -7.36
C GLY A 24 -1.91 2.44 -6.95
N ASP A 25 -1.56 2.41 -5.67
CA ASP A 25 -0.32 2.97 -5.15
C ASP A 25 0.64 1.85 -4.71
N LYS A 26 1.69 1.63 -5.49
CA LYS A 26 2.76 0.67 -5.20
C LYS A 26 3.39 0.85 -3.82
N TRP A 27 3.24 2.04 -3.22
CA TRP A 27 3.82 2.37 -1.93
C TRP A 27 2.94 2.00 -0.74
N ALA A 28 1.62 1.81 -0.93
CA ALA A 28 0.69 1.56 0.17
C ALA A 28 1.08 0.31 0.99
N GLY A 29 1.31 -0.82 0.32
CA GLY A 29 1.75 -2.05 0.95
C GLY A 29 3.12 -1.91 1.65
N MET A 30 4.06 -1.19 1.04
CA MET A 30 5.38 -0.96 1.62
C MET A 30 5.32 -0.08 2.88
N VAL A 31 4.47 0.96 2.87
CA VAL A 31 4.22 1.81 4.04
C VAL A 31 3.60 1.00 5.18
N ILE A 32 2.60 0.15 4.87
CA ILE A 32 1.97 -0.72 5.86
C ILE A 32 3.01 -1.63 6.51
N ARG A 33 3.88 -2.26 5.71
CA ARG A 33 4.97 -3.12 6.22
C ARG A 33 5.96 -2.35 7.10
N CYS A 34 6.30 -1.11 6.76
CA CYS A 34 7.19 -0.28 7.59
C CYS A 34 6.60 0.05 8.98
N LEU A 35 5.27 0.07 9.11
CA LEU A 35 4.54 0.40 10.33
C LEU A 35 4.15 -0.82 11.18
N GLU A 36 4.44 -2.03 10.71
CA GLU A 36 4.14 -3.28 11.41
C GLU A 36 4.71 -3.30 12.84
N ALA A 37 5.99 -2.92 12.96
CA ALA A 37 6.73 -2.87 14.21
C ALA A 37 6.33 -1.71 15.16
N GLY A 38 5.39 -0.86 14.75
CA GLY A 38 4.87 0.24 15.57
C GLY A 38 4.98 1.62 14.92
N PRO A 39 4.68 2.69 15.69
CA PRO A 39 4.65 4.05 15.19
C PRO A 39 5.99 4.52 14.60
N ARG A 40 5.95 5.25 13.48
CA ARG A 40 7.13 5.82 12.83
C ARG A 40 6.93 7.27 12.42
N ARG A 41 8.03 8.03 12.39
CA ARG A 41 8.07 9.38 11.82
C ARG A 41 8.21 9.31 10.30
N PHE A 42 7.81 10.38 9.62
CA PHE A 42 7.95 10.51 8.16
C PHE A 42 9.40 10.28 7.67
N SER A 43 10.38 10.82 8.40
CA SER A 43 11.80 10.64 8.07
C SER A 43 12.27 9.19 8.19
N GLU A 44 11.72 8.44 9.16
CA GLU A 44 12.07 7.03 9.36
C GLU A 44 11.48 6.16 8.25
N LEU A 45 10.26 6.46 7.79
CA LEU A 45 9.64 5.79 6.64
C LEU A 45 10.41 6.00 5.34
N ARG A 46 11.08 7.15 5.16
CA ARG A 46 11.86 7.43 3.94
C ARG A 46 13.15 6.62 3.82
N VAL A 47 13.68 6.09 4.92
CA VAL A 47 14.93 5.32 4.91
C VAL A 47 14.78 3.99 4.15
N PRO A 48 13.80 3.12 4.47
CA PRO A 48 13.59 1.88 3.74
C PRO A 48 12.90 2.08 2.39
N LEU A 49 12.05 3.09 2.23
CA LEU A 49 11.29 3.36 1.00
C LEU A 49 12.13 4.12 -0.04
N ARG A 50 13.27 3.55 -0.45
CA ARG A 50 14.16 4.20 -1.42
C ARG A 50 13.43 4.45 -2.75
N GLY A 51 13.55 5.66 -3.29
CA GLY A 51 12.92 6.06 -4.54
C GLY A 51 11.52 6.67 -4.39
N ILE A 52 10.91 6.66 -3.19
CA ILE A 52 9.69 7.42 -2.95
C ILE A 52 10.01 8.92 -2.83
N THR A 53 9.26 9.75 -3.54
CA THR A 53 9.35 11.20 -3.36
C THR A 53 8.57 11.60 -2.10
N ALA A 54 8.95 12.72 -1.46
CA ALA A 54 8.23 13.19 -0.28
C ALA A 54 6.75 13.50 -0.58
N LYS A 55 6.47 14.02 -1.79
CA LYS A 55 5.11 14.27 -2.28
C LYS A 55 4.31 12.98 -2.36
N VAL A 56 4.88 11.93 -2.96
CA VAL A 56 4.22 10.63 -3.09
C VAL A 56 4.00 10.00 -1.72
N LEU A 57 5.00 9.96 -0.83
CA LEU A 57 4.81 9.43 0.54
C LEU A 57 3.69 10.14 1.30
N THR A 58 3.60 11.47 1.16
CA THR A 58 2.52 12.27 1.77
C THR A 58 1.16 11.87 1.20
N GLN A 59 1.08 11.65 -0.11
CA GLN A 59 -0.16 11.21 -0.77
C GLN A 59 -0.58 9.82 -0.31
N SER A 60 0.37 8.87 -0.25
CA SER A 60 0.13 7.51 0.23
C SER A 60 -0.38 7.50 1.67
N LEU A 61 0.29 8.22 2.57
CA LEU A 61 -0.11 8.33 3.98
C LEU A 61 -1.50 8.96 4.15
N ARG A 62 -1.82 9.99 3.36
CA ARG A 62 -3.16 10.61 3.36
C ARG A 62 -4.24 9.66 2.84
N SER A 63 -3.91 8.81 1.85
CA SER A 63 -4.86 7.79 1.39
C SER A 63 -5.11 6.77 2.48
N LEU A 64 -4.04 6.18 3.02
CA LEU A 64 -4.14 5.20 4.10
C LEU A 64 -4.85 5.76 5.35
N GLU A 65 -4.69 7.06 5.64
CA GLU A 65 -5.42 7.74 6.71
C GLU A 65 -6.91 7.88 6.39
N ARG A 66 -7.27 8.30 5.17
CA ARG A 66 -8.66 8.38 4.71
C ARG A 66 -9.36 7.03 4.72
N ASP A 67 -8.65 5.98 4.33
CA ASP A 67 -9.15 4.61 4.26
C ASP A 67 -9.17 3.94 5.66
N GLY A 68 -8.78 4.68 6.71
CA GLY A 68 -8.82 4.20 8.09
C GLY A 68 -7.75 3.17 8.44
N LEU A 69 -6.74 2.97 7.59
CA LEU A 69 -5.65 2.00 7.77
C LEU A 69 -4.50 2.56 8.62
N VAL A 70 -4.27 3.88 8.55
CA VAL A 70 -3.21 4.56 9.29
C VAL A 70 -3.78 5.70 10.13
N ARG A 71 -3.30 5.82 11.37
CA ARG A 71 -3.55 6.95 12.25
C ARG A 71 -2.34 7.88 12.26
N ARG A 72 -2.59 9.19 12.13
CA ARG A 72 -1.58 10.25 12.25
C ARG A 72 -1.72 10.96 13.60
N THR A 73 -0.67 10.98 14.40
CA THR A 73 -0.66 11.66 15.71
C THR A 73 0.39 12.77 15.73
N ALA A 74 -0.03 13.99 16.06
CA ALA A 74 0.86 15.15 16.24
C ALA A 74 1.10 15.41 17.73
N PHE A 75 2.36 15.40 18.14
CA PHE A 75 2.77 15.68 19.52
C PHE A 75 3.25 17.12 19.65
N ALA A 76 2.60 17.90 20.53
CA ALA A 76 2.84 19.34 20.66
C ALA A 76 4.01 19.72 21.60
N GLY A 77 4.52 18.79 22.39
CA GLY A 77 5.64 19.01 23.31
C GLY A 77 7.01 18.97 22.62
N PRO A 78 8.09 19.44 23.26
CA PRO A 78 9.45 19.33 22.74
C PRO A 78 9.99 17.89 22.88
N PRO A 79 10.52 17.27 21.81
CA PRO A 79 10.53 17.74 20.43
C PRO A 79 9.17 17.55 19.74
N ARG A 80 8.71 18.59 19.03
CA ARG A 80 7.48 18.50 18.22
C ARG A 80 7.69 17.45 17.15
N ARG A 81 6.78 16.47 17.07
CA ARG A 81 6.89 15.37 16.11
C ARG A 81 5.53 14.89 15.64
N VAL A 82 5.54 14.23 14.49
CA VAL A 82 4.37 13.56 13.92
C VAL A 82 4.74 12.10 13.72
N GLU A 83 3.87 11.22 14.20
CA GLU A 83 4.01 9.77 14.05
C GLU A 83 2.81 9.22 13.29
N TYR A 84 3.06 8.14 12.55
CA TYR A 84 2.08 7.36 11.83
C TYR A 84 2.08 5.95 12.40
N GLU A 85 0.91 5.36 12.58
CA GLU A 85 0.74 4.03 13.16
C GLU A 85 -0.40 3.29 12.44
N LEU A 86 -0.30 1.97 12.30
CA LEU A 86 -1.43 1.18 11.82
C LEU A 86 -2.58 1.20 12.82
N THR A 87 -3.80 1.38 12.31
CA THR A 87 -5.02 1.09 13.08
C THR A 87 -5.22 -0.42 13.23
N ALA A 88 -6.24 -0.85 13.99
CA ALA A 88 -6.62 -2.26 14.04
C ALA A 88 -6.97 -2.82 12.65
N LEU A 89 -7.68 -2.03 11.84
CA LEU A 89 -7.99 -2.37 10.45
C LEU A 89 -6.71 -2.47 9.61
N GLY A 90 -5.81 -1.49 9.69
CA GLY A 90 -4.52 -1.52 9.01
C GLY A 90 -3.65 -2.73 9.39
N ARG A 91 -3.69 -3.16 10.66
CA ARG A 91 -3.00 -4.37 11.11
C ARG A 91 -3.60 -5.65 10.54
N SER A 92 -4.93 -5.74 10.41
CA SER A 92 -5.57 -6.92 9.80
C SER A 92 -5.15 -7.15 8.34
N LEU A 93 -4.71 -6.09 7.65
CA LEU A 93 -4.25 -6.16 6.26
C LEU A 93 -2.85 -6.77 6.11
N LEU A 94 -2.07 -6.89 7.20
CA LEU A 94 -0.77 -7.55 7.17
C LEU A 94 -0.88 -9.03 6.77
N GLY A 95 -1.94 -9.72 7.19
CA GLY A 95 -2.17 -11.13 6.84
C GLY A 95 -2.26 -11.33 5.32
N PRO A 96 -3.22 -10.67 4.62
CA PRO A 96 -3.31 -10.71 3.16
C PRO A 96 -2.02 -10.28 2.44
N ILE A 97 -1.33 -9.24 2.94
CA ILE A 97 -0.05 -8.80 2.36
C ILE A 97 1.01 -9.90 2.48
N ASN A 98 1.11 -10.57 3.63
CA ASN A 98 2.08 -11.64 3.83
C ASN A 98 1.81 -12.82 2.89
N VAL A 99 0.56 -13.24 2.72
CA VAL A 99 0.19 -14.30 1.77
C VAL A 99 0.58 -13.93 0.35
N ALA A 100 0.33 -12.69 -0.07
CA ALA A 100 0.74 -12.22 -1.39
C ALA A 100 2.27 -12.16 -1.56
N CYS A 101 2.99 -11.76 -0.50
CA CYS A 101 4.45 -11.75 -0.50
C CYS A 101 5.03 -13.18 -0.57
N GLU A 102 4.48 -14.12 0.19
CA GLU A 102 4.87 -15.53 0.15
C GLU A 102 4.69 -16.10 -1.24
N TRP A 103 3.51 -15.92 -1.84
CA TRP A 103 3.28 -16.34 -3.22
C TRP A 103 4.29 -15.72 -4.20
N ALA A 104 4.57 -14.43 -4.08
CA ALA A 104 5.53 -13.75 -4.95
C ALA A 104 6.97 -14.23 -4.75
N MET A 105 7.34 -14.65 -3.54
CA MET A 105 8.63 -15.26 -3.24
C MET A 105 8.74 -16.66 -3.86
N ASP A 106 7.68 -17.45 -3.76
CA ASP A 106 7.64 -18.80 -4.31
C ASP A 106 7.70 -18.82 -5.85
N HIS A 107 7.19 -17.77 -6.50
CA HIS A 107 7.13 -17.66 -7.97
C HIS A 107 8.06 -16.57 -8.52
N TRP A 108 9.10 -16.21 -7.76
CA TRP A 108 9.98 -15.08 -8.11
C TRP A 108 10.70 -15.28 -9.45
N ASP A 109 11.21 -16.48 -9.69
CA ASP A 109 11.94 -16.81 -10.92
C ASP A 109 11.00 -16.77 -12.13
N GLU A 110 9.80 -17.35 -12.01
CA GLU A 110 8.77 -17.31 -13.05
C GLU A 110 8.36 -15.87 -13.41
N LEU A 111 8.26 -14.99 -12.41
CA LEU A 111 7.95 -13.57 -12.62
C LEU A 111 9.08 -12.82 -13.34
N ILE A 112 10.35 -13.14 -13.05
CA ILE A 112 11.50 -12.54 -13.73
C ILE A 112 11.52 -13.01 -15.19
N ASP A 113 11.42 -14.31 -15.42
CA ASP A 113 11.45 -14.89 -16.76
C ASP A 113 10.35 -14.29 -17.65
N ALA A 114 9.13 -14.16 -17.12
CA ALA A 114 8.01 -13.54 -17.83
C ALA A 114 8.27 -12.06 -18.18
N ARG A 115 8.91 -11.29 -17.28
CA ARG A 115 9.26 -9.88 -17.52
C ARG A 115 10.34 -9.74 -18.58
N GLU A 116 11.37 -10.57 -18.53
CA GLU A 116 12.43 -10.55 -19.53
C GLU A 116 11.92 -10.96 -20.92
N ALA A 117 11.03 -11.96 -20.99
CA ALA A 117 10.42 -12.37 -22.24
C ALA A 117 9.57 -11.24 -22.85
N GLY A 118 8.80 -10.52 -22.04
CA GLY A 118 8.01 -9.37 -22.49
C GLY A 118 8.87 -8.19 -23.00
N LEU A 119 10.03 -7.95 -22.38
CA LEU A 119 10.98 -6.90 -22.82
C LEU A 119 11.72 -7.25 -24.12
N LYS A 120 11.91 -8.54 -24.42
CA LYS A 120 12.53 -9.01 -25.68
C LYS A 120 11.55 -9.04 -26.86
N ALA A 121 10.25 -8.98 -26.58
CA ALA A 121 9.19 -9.06 -27.59
C ALA A 121 8.62 -7.70 -28.04
N GLY A 122 9.10 -6.58 -27.48
CA GLY A 122 8.71 -5.21 -27.84
C GLY A 122 9.87 -4.42 -28.41
#